data_AF-A0A520CHX7-F1
#
_entry.id   AF-A0A520CHX7-F1
#
_cell.length_a   1.000
_cell.length_b   1.000
_cell.length_c   1.000
_cell.angle_alpha   90.00
_cell.angle_beta   90.00
_cell.angle_gamma   90.00
#
_symmetry.space_group_name_H-M   'P 1'
#
loop_
_entity.id
_entity.type
_entity.pdbx_description
1 polymer ?
#
loop_
_entity_poly.entity_id
_entity_poly.type
_entity_poly.pdbx_seq_one_letter_code
_entity_poly.pdbx_strand_id
1 'polypeptide(L)'
;MLTATVFADIFPEERASVRAARSEDADRVRRMLATDNADWSDEDIDIAMAHAHTTLGGPEAFKWILPVWLQRSAANPHHGWLTVSEVLADKLDRAGFDDWPEVQRAAVVPLLSGWLHMQETAFTDDAVPYKPEDDAALRDWLKARTP
;
A
#
# COMPACT_ATOMS: atom_id res chain seq x y z
N MET A 1 36.64 -8.56 -35.74
CA MET A 1 35.58 -9.55 -35.45
C MET A 1 35.88 -10.13 -34.08
N LEU A 2 35.15 -9.70 -33.06
CA LEU A 2 35.29 -10.15 -31.68
C LEU A 2 33.94 -10.74 -31.24
N THR A 3 34.00 -11.94 -30.68
CA THR A 3 32.91 -12.86 -30.35
C THR A 3 32.05 -12.38 -29.17
N ALA A 4 30.73 -12.38 -29.38
CA ALA A 4 29.70 -12.02 -28.41
C ALA A 4 29.37 -13.19 -27.47
N THR A 5 30.32 -13.64 -26.65
CA THR A 5 30.15 -14.84 -25.80
C THR A 5 30.59 -14.60 -24.35
N VAL A 6 30.12 -13.54 -23.69
CA VAL A 6 30.45 -13.31 -22.25
C VAL A 6 29.27 -12.87 -21.38
N PHE A 7 28.05 -12.70 -21.90
CA PHE A 7 26.92 -12.18 -21.09
C PHE A 7 25.88 -13.22 -20.65
N ALA A 8 26.10 -14.51 -20.88
CA ALA A 8 25.08 -15.54 -20.61
C ALA A 8 25.10 -16.16 -19.19
N ASP A 9 26.16 -15.97 -18.40
CA ASP A 9 26.40 -16.78 -17.19
C ASP A 9 26.12 -16.08 -15.84
N ILE A 10 25.42 -14.94 -15.79
CA ILE A 10 25.21 -14.20 -14.51
C ILE A 10 23.84 -14.43 -13.87
N PHE A 11 22.88 -15.07 -14.55
CA PHE A 11 21.55 -15.30 -13.99
C PHE A 11 21.19 -16.78 -14.00
N PRO A 12 21.33 -17.50 -12.87
CA PRO A 12 20.77 -18.84 -12.76
C PRO A 12 19.26 -18.77 -13.03
N GLU A 13 18.78 -19.67 -13.89
CA GLU A 13 17.39 -19.87 -14.27
C GLU A 13 16.55 -20.38 -13.08
N GLU A 14 16.32 -19.53 -12.09
CA GLU A 14 15.11 -19.57 -11.27
C GLU A 14 14.54 -18.16 -11.27
N ARG A 15 14.08 -17.73 -12.45
CA ARG A 15 13.11 -16.64 -12.50
C ARG A 15 11.84 -17.18 -11.87
N ALA A 16 11.70 -17.01 -10.56
CA ALA A 16 10.40 -16.95 -9.93
C ALA A 16 9.58 -16.00 -10.79
N SER A 17 8.67 -16.54 -11.60
CA SER A 17 7.87 -15.75 -12.51
C SER A 17 7.19 -14.72 -11.62
N VAL A 18 7.39 -13.43 -11.88
CA VAL A 18 6.56 -12.39 -11.29
C VAL A 18 5.14 -12.73 -11.72
N ARG A 19 4.39 -13.38 -10.82
CA ARG A 19 3.07 -13.89 -11.12
C ARG A 19 2.17 -12.67 -11.10
N ALA A 20 1.80 -12.19 -12.28
CA ALA A 20 0.79 -11.16 -12.41
C ALA A 20 -0.44 -11.57 -11.59
N ALA A 21 -1.10 -10.60 -10.94
CA ALA A 21 -2.31 -10.82 -10.16
C ALA A 21 -3.28 -11.72 -10.94
N ARG A 22 -3.75 -12.80 -10.32
CA ARG A 22 -4.57 -13.78 -11.04
C ARG A 22 -5.96 -13.19 -11.28
N SER A 23 -6.61 -13.60 -12.36
CA SER A 23 -8.02 -13.24 -12.60
C SER A 23 -8.93 -13.67 -11.42
N GLU A 24 -8.56 -14.75 -10.74
CA GLU A 24 -9.20 -15.24 -9.50
C GLU A 24 -9.19 -14.20 -8.37
N ASP A 25 -8.15 -13.36 -8.29
CA ASP A 25 -8.03 -12.30 -7.29
C ASP A 25 -9.00 -11.16 -7.57
N ALA A 26 -9.26 -10.82 -8.84
CA ALA A 26 -10.22 -9.78 -9.20
C ALA A 26 -11.67 -10.18 -8.87
N ASP A 27 -12.04 -11.44 -9.10
CA ASP A 27 -13.38 -11.95 -8.74
C ASP A 27 -13.52 -12.15 -7.23
N ARG A 28 -12.44 -12.55 -6.55
CA ARG A 28 -12.37 -12.60 -5.08
C ARG A 28 -12.58 -11.21 -4.50
N VAL A 29 -11.84 -10.20 -4.97
CA VAL A 29 -12.00 -8.81 -4.51
C VAL A 29 -13.40 -8.30 -4.82
N ARG A 30 -13.99 -8.57 -5.99
CA ARG A 30 -15.36 -8.15 -6.29
C ARG A 30 -16.39 -8.74 -5.32
N ARG A 31 -16.25 -10.02 -4.93
CA ARG A 31 -17.13 -10.66 -3.94
C ARG A 31 -16.90 -10.09 -2.55
N MET A 32 -15.64 -9.85 -2.19
CA MET A 32 -15.26 -9.24 -0.92
C MET A 32 -15.87 -7.84 -0.82
N LEU A 33 -15.66 -6.95 -1.79
CA LEU A 33 -16.25 -5.60 -1.83
C LEU A 33 -17.79 -5.56 -1.73
N ALA A 34 -18.48 -6.69 -1.98
CA ALA A 34 -19.93 -6.81 -1.83
C ALA A 34 -20.38 -7.27 -0.42
N THR A 35 -19.44 -7.53 0.49
CA THR A 35 -19.66 -8.03 1.86
C THR A 35 -19.13 -7.06 2.91
N ASP A 36 -19.63 -7.15 4.15
CA ASP A 36 -19.04 -6.44 5.29
C ASP A 36 -17.60 -6.94 5.53
N ASN A 37 -16.69 -6.04 5.86
CA ASN A 37 -15.28 -6.33 6.11
C ASN A 37 -15.00 -6.73 7.57
N ALA A 38 -16.02 -6.74 8.43
CA ALA A 38 -15.89 -7.08 9.85
C ALA A 38 -15.19 -8.44 10.10
N ASP A 39 -15.45 -9.43 9.26
CA ASP A 39 -14.93 -10.80 9.40
C ASP A 39 -13.68 -11.08 8.54
N TRP A 40 -13.13 -10.08 7.85
CA TRP A 40 -11.99 -10.29 6.97
C TRP A 40 -10.69 -10.50 7.76
N SER A 41 -9.83 -11.36 7.24
CA SER A 41 -8.47 -11.52 7.75
C SER A 41 -7.58 -10.33 7.37
N ASP A 42 -6.44 -10.16 8.05
CA ASP A 42 -5.46 -9.12 7.67
C ASP A 42 -4.92 -9.35 6.23
N GLU A 43 -4.81 -10.61 5.79
CA GLU A 43 -4.44 -10.97 4.42
C GLU A 43 -5.51 -10.54 3.40
N ASP A 44 -6.79 -10.69 3.73
CA ASP A 44 -7.90 -10.24 2.89
C ASP A 44 -7.89 -8.72 2.70
N ILE A 45 -7.56 -7.98 3.76
CA ILE A 45 -7.42 -6.52 3.74
C ILE A 45 -6.24 -6.10 2.85
N ASP A 46 -5.11 -6.80 2.93
CA ASP A 46 -3.94 -6.55 2.09
C ASP A 46 -4.22 -6.84 0.61
N ILE A 47 -4.95 -7.93 0.30
CA ILE A 47 -5.36 -8.25 -1.08
C ILE A 47 -6.28 -7.16 -1.64
N ALA A 48 -7.25 -6.70 -0.85
CA ALA A 48 -8.17 -5.64 -1.26
C ALA A 48 -7.44 -4.30 -1.48
N MET A 49 -6.50 -3.95 -0.61
CA MET A 49 -5.66 -2.76 -0.75
C MET A 49 -4.74 -2.84 -1.97
N ALA A 50 -4.09 -3.98 -2.19
CA ALA A 50 -3.27 -4.23 -3.38
C ALA A 50 -4.10 -4.08 -4.66
N HIS A 51 -5.33 -4.60 -4.68
CA HIS A 51 -6.25 -4.39 -5.81
C HIS A 51 -6.61 -2.93 -6.02
N ALA A 52 -6.94 -2.20 -4.95
CA ALA A 52 -7.24 -0.77 -5.00
C ALA A 52 -6.08 0.08 -5.53
N HIS A 53 -4.84 -0.38 -5.34
CA HIS A 53 -3.65 0.24 -5.90
C HIS A 53 -3.45 -0.01 -7.40
N THR A 54 -4.15 -0.97 -7.99
CA THR A 54 -4.11 -1.18 -9.44
C THR A 54 -5.09 -0.27 -10.18
N THR A 55 -4.93 -0.18 -11.50
CA THR A 55 -5.90 0.49 -12.38
C THR A 55 -7.26 -0.21 -12.41
N LEU A 56 -7.36 -1.47 -11.93
CA LEU A 56 -8.59 -2.24 -11.91
C LEU A 56 -9.49 -1.88 -10.71
N GLY A 57 -8.90 -1.60 -9.54
CA GLY A 57 -9.66 -1.20 -8.35
C GLY A 57 -10.07 0.28 -8.38
N GLY A 58 -9.16 1.14 -8.85
CA GLY A 58 -9.43 2.56 -9.04
C GLY A 58 -9.66 3.36 -7.75
N PRO A 59 -9.93 4.67 -7.87
CA PRO A 59 -10.05 5.59 -6.72
C PRO A 59 -11.13 5.24 -5.71
N GLU A 60 -12.26 4.69 -6.16
CA GLU A 60 -13.40 4.38 -5.27
C GLU A 60 -13.12 3.17 -4.39
N ALA A 61 -12.49 2.12 -4.93
CA ALA A 61 -12.07 0.98 -4.11
C ALA A 61 -11.00 1.42 -3.09
N PHE A 62 -10.09 2.31 -3.49
CA PHE A 62 -9.07 2.87 -2.60
C PHE A 62 -9.67 3.67 -1.45
N LYS A 63 -10.58 4.61 -1.74
CA LYS A 63 -11.34 5.35 -0.71
C LYS A 63 -12.00 4.43 0.31
N TRP A 64 -12.59 3.34 -0.19
CA TRP A 64 -13.35 2.40 0.61
C TRP A 64 -12.45 1.56 1.54
N ILE A 65 -11.36 0.98 1.04
CA ILE A 65 -10.51 0.07 1.84
C ILE A 65 -9.53 0.82 2.74
N LEU A 66 -9.10 2.03 2.35
CA LEU A 66 -8.01 2.77 2.99
C LEU A 66 -8.18 2.92 4.53
N PRO A 67 -9.35 3.33 5.07
CA PRO A 67 -9.47 3.51 6.52
C PRO A 67 -9.28 2.21 7.30
N VAL A 68 -9.78 1.09 6.76
CA VAL A 68 -9.67 -0.23 7.40
C VAL A 68 -8.24 -0.73 7.32
N TRP A 69 -7.62 -0.58 6.16
CA TRP A 69 -6.22 -0.95 5.95
C TRP A 69 -5.29 -0.18 6.90
N LEU A 70 -5.46 1.14 7.04
CA LEU A 70 -4.66 1.96 7.95
C LEU A 70 -4.79 1.51 9.41
N GLN A 71 -6.02 1.23 9.87
CA GLN A 71 -6.25 0.75 11.23
C GLN A 71 -5.58 -0.60 11.49
N ARG A 72 -5.74 -1.55 10.56
CA ARG A 72 -5.21 -2.92 10.71
C ARG A 72 -3.69 -2.96 10.60
N SER A 73 -3.12 -2.26 9.61
CA SER A 73 -1.67 -2.20 9.41
C SER A 73 -0.97 -1.44 10.54
N ALA A 74 -1.59 -0.41 11.14
CA ALA A 74 -1.04 0.23 12.33
C ALA A 74 -1.03 -0.70 13.55
N ALA A 75 -2.05 -1.55 13.71
CA ALA A 75 -2.14 -2.50 14.82
C ALA A 75 -1.19 -3.70 14.65
N ASN A 76 -0.91 -4.10 13.40
CA ASN A 76 -0.06 -5.23 13.07
C ASN A 76 0.85 -4.88 11.86
N PRO A 77 1.97 -4.18 12.06
CA PRO A 77 2.81 -3.63 10.99
C PRO A 77 3.51 -4.69 10.13
N HIS A 78 3.54 -5.95 10.57
CA HIS A 78 3.97 -7.08 9.73
C HIS A 78 2.98 -7.38 8.60
N HIS A 79 1.77 -6.85 8.67
CA HIS A 79 0.73 -6.85 7.63
C HIS A 79 0.55 -5.42 7.08
N GLY A 80 0.25 -5.30 5.79
CA GLY A 80 0.35 -4.02 5.07
C GLY A 80 1.66 -3.85 4.31
N TRP A 81 2.23 -4.96 3.83
CA TRP A 81 3.60 -5.11 3.33
C TRP A 81 3.91 -4.28 2.06
N LEU A 82 4.12 -2.99 2.29
CA LEU A 82 4.62 -1.97 1.36
C LEU A 82 3.54 -1.32 0.51
N THR A 83 2.83 -0.39 1.14
CA THR A 83 2.78 0.93 0.51
C THR A 83 3.88 1.77 1.15
N VAL A 84 4.96 2.05 0.42
CA VAL A 84 5.92 3.07 0.88
C VAL A 84 5.20 4.42 0.93
N SER A 85 5.57 5.26 1.90
CA SER A 85 4.91 6.54 2.16
C SER A 85 4.75 7.41 0.91
N GLU A 86 5.73 7.42 0.02
CA GLU A 86 5.63 8.09 -1.29
C GLU A 86 4.46 7.57 -2.12
N VAL A 87 4.34 6.24 -2.31
CA VAL A 87 3.27 5.61 -3.10
C VAL A 87 1.90 5.89 -2.47
N LEU A 88 1.81 5.94 -1.14
CA LEU A 88 0.55 6.24 -0.45
C LEU A 88 0.11 7.68 -0.71
N ALA A 89 1.02 8.64 -0.58
CA ALA A 89 0.77 10.06 -0.87
C ALA A 89 0.34 10.25 -2.34
N ASP A 90 1.06 9.63 -3.27
CA ASP A 90 0.76 9.61 -4.70
C ASP A 90 -0.65 9.07 -5.00
N LYS A 91 -1.08 8.04 -4.27
CA LYS A 91 -2.40 7.43 -4.43
C LYS A 91 -3.52 8.29 -3.85
N LEU A 92 -3.28 8.93 -2.71
CA LEU A 92 -4.21 9.91 -2.13
C LEU A 92 -4.46 11.06 -3.11
N ASP A 93 -3.40 11.61 -3.71
CA ASP A 93 -3.53 12.68 -4.71
C ASP A 93 -4.27 12.20 -5.97
N ARG A 94 -3.91 11.03 -6.52
CA ARG A 94 -4.62 10.45 -7.68
C ARG A 94 -6.08 10.11 -7.40
N ALA A 95 -6.43 9.80 -6.16
CA ALA A 95 -7.80 9.57 -5.74
C ALA A 95 -8.59 10.86 -5.47
N GLY A 96 -7.95 12.03 -5.64
CA GLY A 96 -8.55 13.34 -5.42
C GLY A 96 -8.89 13.59 -3.96
N PHE A 97 -8.00 13.23 -3.03
CA PHE A 97 -8.24 13.33 -1.58
C PHE A 97 -8.81 14.68 -1.15
N ASP A 98 -8.29 15.77 -1.72
CA ASP A 98 -8.71 17.13 -1.38
C ASP A 98 -10.18 17.43 -1.76
N ASP A 99 -10.73 16.67 -2.71
CA ASP A 99 -12.13 16.75 -3.15
C ASP A 99 -13.06 15.79 -2.37
N TRP A 100 -12.54 14.96 -1.46
CA TRP A 100 -13.38 14.05 -0.68
C TRP A 100 -14.25 14.83 0.30
N PRO A 101 -15.41 14.30 0.73
CA PRO A 101 -16.21 14.89 1.80
C PRO A 101 -15.37 15.19 3.05
N GLU A 102 -15.54 16.37 3.63
CA GLU A 102 -14.75 16.84 4.78
C GLU A 102 -14.72 15.82 5.94
N VAL A 103 -15.86 15.21 6.25
CA VAL A 103 -15.98 14.16 7.28
C VAL A 103 -15.09 12.95 6.97
N GLN A 104 -14.96 12.56 5.70
CA GLN A 104 -14.09 11.45 5.30
C GLN A 104 -12.61 11.85 5.41
N ARG A 105 -12.24 13.06 4.99
CA ARG A 105 -10.87 13.57 5.14
C ARG A 105 -10.48 13.63 6.62
N ALA A 106 -11.34 14.20 7.46
CA ALA A 106 -11.13 14.31 8.90
C ALA A 106 -11.03 12.95 9.61
N ALA A 107 -11.67 11.90 9.08
CA ALA A 107 -11.53 10.55 9.61
C ALA A 107 -10.22 9.87 9.18
N VAL A 108 -9.70 10.16 7.98
CA VAL A 108 -8.52 9.49 7.42
C VAL A 108 -7.20 10.12 7.87
N VAL A 109 -7.13 11.45 8.00
CA VAL A 109 -5.88 12.14 8.40
C VAL A 109 -5.28 11.60 9.71
N PRO A 110 -6.05 11.39 10.80
CA PRO A 110 -5.51 10.82 12.03
C PRO A 110 -5.01 9.38 11.85
N LEU A 111 -5.67 8.58 11.00
CA LEU A 111 -5.27 7.20 10.72
C LEU A 111 -3.95 7.15 9.95
N LEU A 112 -3.75 8.04 8.98
CA LEU A 112 -2.49 8.17 8.26
C LEU A 112 -1.34 8.56 9.21
N SER A 113 -1.59 9.53 10.09
CA SER A 113 -0.59 9.94 11.09
C SER A 113 -0.25 8.80 12.06
N GLY A 114 -1.25 8.05 12.51
CA GLY A 114 -1.04 6.90 13.41
C GLY A 114 -0.28 5.77 12.74
N TRP A 115 -0.65 5.43 11.50
CA TRP A 115 0.05 4.43 10.69
C TRP A 115 1.52 4.81 10.48
N LEU A 116 1.79 6.06 10.07
CA LEU A 116 3.15 6.56 9.86
C LEU A 116 4.01 6.44 11.12
N HIS A 117 3.46 6.83 12.27
CA HIS A 117 4.16 6.70 13.55
C HIS A 117 4.45 5.23 13.93
N MET A 118 3.53 4.32 13.62
CA MET A 118 3.75 2.89 13.84
C MET A 118 4.86 2.34 12.93
N GLN A 119 4.89 2.73 11.65
CA GLN A 119 5.97 2.33 10.72
C GLN A 119 7.35 2.79 11.21
N GLU A 120 7.46 4.02 11.71
CA GLU A 120 8.68 4.59 12.30
C GLU A 120 9.23 3.79 13.50
N THR A 121 8.37 3.09 14.23
CA THR A 121 8.68 2.47 15.53
C THR A 121 8.64 0.95 15.52
N ALA A 122 8.04 0.33 14.50
CA ALA A 122 7.82 -1.11 14.43
C ALA A 122 9.05 -1.91 13.99
N PHE A 123 9.97 -1.33 13.23
CA PHE A 123 11.11 -2.02 12.62
C PHE A 123 12.45 -1.54 13.20
N THR A 124 12.56 -1.52 14.52
CA THR A 124 13.79 -1.08 15.23
C THR A 124 14.95 -2.05 15.12
N ASP A 125 14.68 -3.32 14.80
CA ASP A 125 15.67 -4.37 14.59
C ASP A 125 15.30 -5.14 13.31
N ASP A 126 16.01 -4.89 12.20
CA ASP A 126 16.46 -5.91 11.23
C ASP A 126 16.94 -5.30 9.90
N ALA A 127 18.09 -5.81 9.43
CA ALA A 127 18.68 -5.89 8.07
C ALA A 127 18.53 -4.74 7.02
N VAL A 128 17.44 -3.98 6.98
CA VAL A 128 17.22 -2.83 6.11
C VAL A 128 16.91 -1.64 7.03
N PRO A 129 17.86 -0.73 7.27
CA PRO A 129 17.65 0.35 8.21
C PRO A 129 16.45 1.20 7.76
N TYR A 130 15.48 1.36 8.67
CA TYR A 130 14.46 2.39 8.54
C TYR A 130 15.13 3.73 8.29
N LYS A 131 14.68 4.40 7.24
CA LYS A 131 15.22 5.68 6.79
C LYS A 131 14.13 6.73 6.91
N PRO A 132 14.28 7.72 7.81
CA PRO A 132 13.29 8.78 7.99
C PRO A 132 12.96 9.55 6.70
N GLU A 133 13.85 9.51 5.70
CA GLU A 133 13.63 10.03 4.36
C GLU A 133 12.58 9.25 3.54
N ASP A 134 12.40 7.94 3.78
CA ASP A 134 11.42 7.11 3.07
C ASP A 134 9.98 7.56 3.37
N ASP A 135 9.80 8.22 4.53
CA ASP A 135 8.54 8.72 5.06
C ASP A 135 8.32 10.22 4.89
N ALA A 136 9.33 10.94 4.40
CA ALA A 136 9.28 12.40 4.25
C ALA A 136 8.12 12.82 3.34
N ALA A 137 7.86 12.07 2.27
CA ALA A 137 6.79 12.36 1.31
C ALA A 137 5.41 12.41 1.97
N LEU A 138 5.05 11.37 2.74
CA LEU A 138 3.75 11.33 3.43
C LEU A 138 3.70 12.35 4.58
N ARG A 139 4.81 12.57 5.28
CA ARG A 139 4.90 13.58 6.35
C ARG A 139 4.64 14.98 5.80
N ASP A 140 5.23 15.33 4.67
CA ASP A 140 5.04 16.64 4.05
C ASP A 140 3.63 16.75 3.42
N TRP A 141 3.13 15.66 2.84
CA TRP A 141 1.75 15.56 2.37
C TRP A 141 0.73 15.84 3.50
N LEU A 142 0.97 15.28 4.70
CA LEU A 142 0.14 15.50 5.90
C LEU A 142 0.26 16.93 6.42
N LYS A 143 1.47 17.50 6.49
CA LYS A 143 1.68 18.90 6.92
C LYS A 143 0.93 19.89 6.04
N ALA A 144 0.87 19.64 4.72
CA ALA A 144 0.14 20.52 3.79
C ALA A 144 -1.38 20.52 4.02
N ARG A 145 -1.91 19.51 4.73
CA ARG A 145 -3.35 19.23 4.86
C ARG A 145 -3.83 19.19 6.31
N THR A 146 -2.93 19.46 7.25
CA THR A 146 -3.24 19.60 8.68
C THR A 146 -3.01 21.07 9.04
N PRO A 147 -4.01 21.78 9.59
CA PRO A 147 -3.89 23.19 9.96
C PRO A 147 -2.95 23.45 11.14
#